data_AF-A0A9E0GJK3-F1
#
_entry.id   AF-A0A9E0GJK3-F1
#
_cell.length_a   1.000
_cell.length_b   1.000
_cell.length_c   1.000
_cell.angle_alpha   90.00
_cell.angle_beta   90.00
_cell.angle_gamma   90.00
#
_symmetry.space_group_name_H-M   'P 1'
#
loop_
_entity.id
_entity.type
_entity.pdbx_description
1 polymer ?
#
loop_
_entity_poly.entity_id
_entity_poly.type
_entity_poly.pdbx_seq_one_letter_code
_entity_poly.pdbx_strand_id
1 'polypeptide(L)' 'MKYAQPLRRMADETGLPWRNLDDATLAAQQFVDPVLRDQGHGLWNPIEWTWEA' A
#
# COMPACT_ATOMS: atom_id res chain seq x y z
N MET A 1 -5.20 -5.14 18.90
CA MET A 1 -5.44 -4.35 17.66
C MET A 1 -6.49 -5.06 16.82
N LYS A 2 -7.63 -4.42 16.54
CA LYS A 2 -8.82 -5.05 15.92
C LYS A 2 -8.60 -5.60 14.50
N TYR A 3 -7.59 -5.11 13.78
CA TYR A 3 -7.39 -5.41 12.34
C TYR A 3 -6.15 -6.24 12.01
N ALA A 4 -5.33 -6.62 12.99
CA ALA A 4 -4.07 -7.33 12.72
C ALA A 4 -4.28 -8.72 12.10
N GLN A 5 -5.25 -9.50 12.60
CA GLN A 5 -5.54 -10.83 12.07
C GLN A 5 -6.20 -10.78 10.68
N PRO A 6 -7.22 -9.93 10.42
CA PRO A 6 -7.73 -9.73 9.06
C PRO A 6 -6.67 -9.29 8.05
N LEU A 7 -5.79 -8.35 8.45
CA LEU A 7 -4.69 -7.90 7.60
C LEU A 7 -3.77 -9.06 7.22
N ARG A 8 -3.34 -9.85 8.21
CA ARG A 8 -2.44 -10.98 7.97
C ARG A 8 -3.05 -12.00 7.01
N ARG A 9 -4.34 -12.32 7.21
CA ARG A 9 -5.06 -13.21 6.30
C ARG A 9 -5.10 -12.67 4.87
N MET A 10 -5.45 -11.39 4.71
CA MET A 10 -5.46 -10.75 3.39
C MET A 10 -4.07 -10.76 2.76
N ALA A 11 -3.03 -10.47 3.52
CA ALA A 11 -1.64 -10.49 3.05
C ALA A 11 -1.23 -11.89 2.55
N ASP A 12 -1.58 -12.94 3.30
CA ASP A 12 -1.32 -14.32 2.90
C ASP A 12 -2.11 -14.70 1.62
N GLU A 13 -3.35 -14.23 1.46
CA GLU A 13 -4.22 -14.52 0.30
C GLU A 13 -3.80 -13.77 -0.98
N THR A 14 -3.19 -12.59 -0.83
CA THR A 14 -2.85 -11.69 -1.96
C THR A 14 -1.35 -11.63 -2.25
N GLY A 15 -0.52 -12.24 -1.41
CA GLY A 15 0.93 -12.15 -1.49
C GLY A 15 1.49 -10.79 -1.10
N LEU A 16 0.72 -9.96 -0.39
CA LEU A 16 1.21 -8.66 0.06
C LEU A 16 2.28 -8.82 1.13
N PRO A 17 3.35 -8.00 1.11
CA PRO A 17 4.49 -8.19 2.00
C PRO A 17 4.26 -7.67 3.43
N TRP A 18 3.23 -6.85 3.67
CA TRP A 18 3.05 -6.14 4.94
C TRP A 18 2.41 -7.03 6.01
N ARG A 19 3.13 -7.23 7.11
CA ARG A 19 2.73 -8.14 8.21
C ARG A 19 2.07 -7.43 9.39
N ASN A 20 2.08 -6.10 9.40
CA ASN A 20 1.48 -5.28 10.43
C ASN A 20 0.78 -4.06 9.81
N LEU A 21 -0.09 -3.43 10.61
CA LEU A 21 -0.93 -2.32 10.16
C LEU A 21 -0.11 -1.06 9.85
N ASP A 22 1.03 -0.87 10.51
CA ASP A 22 1.86 0.32 10.31
C ASP A 22 2.51 0.27 8.93
N ASP A 23 3.13 -0.86 8.57
CA ASP A 23 3.70 -1.11 7.24
C ASP A 23 2.65 -0.99 6.13
N ALA A 24 1.46 -1.58 6.34
CA ALA A 24 0.37 -1.51 5.38
C ALA A 24 -0.17 -0.07 5.24
N THR A 25 -0.20 0.70 6.33
CA THR A 25 -0.62 2.11 6.31
C THR A 25 0.40 2.96 5.56
N LEU A 26 1.70 2.76 5.82
CA LEU A 26 2.77 3.46 5.11
C LEU A 26 2.75 3.16 3.61
N ALA A 27 2.54 1.90 3.23
CA ALA A 27 2.44 1.52 1.83
C ALA A 27 1.20 2.10 1.14
N ALA A 28 0.06 2.14 1.84
CA ALA A 28 -1.14 2.79 1.33
C ALA A 28 -0.93 4.29 1.13
N GLN A 29 -0.24 4.97 2.06
CA GLN A 29 0.08 6.40 1.95
C GLN A 29 0.94 6.70 0.72
N GLN A 30 1.93 5.85 0.39
CA GLN A 30 2.77 6.04 -0.81
C GLN A 30 1.95 6.06 -2.11
N PHE A 31 0.88 5.26 -2.18
CA PHE A 31 -0.04 5.26 -3.31
C PHE A 31 -1.01 6.44 -3.25
N VAL A 32 -1.65 6.66 -2.10
CA VAL A 32 -2.79 7.58 -1.96
C VAL A 32 -2.38 9.05 -1.88
N ASP A 33 -1.29 9.38 -1.16
CA ASP A 33 -0.89 10.77 -0.94
C ASP A 33 -0.64 11.54 -2.25
N PRO A 34 0.07 10.99 -3.25
CA PRO A 34 0.27 11.67 -4.53
C PRO A 34 -1.06 11.91 -5.28
N VAL A 35 -2.01 10.97 -5.23
CA VAL A 35 -3.33 11.13 -5.85
C VAL A 35 -4.12 12.23 -5.15
N LEU A 36 -4.12 12.25 -3.82
CA LEU A 36 -4.85 13.25 -3.04
C LEU A 36 -4.27 14.66 -3.15
N ARG A 37 -2.96 14.79 -3.42
CA ARG A 37 -2.27 16.08 -3.57
C ARG A 37 -2.29 16.60 -5.00
N ASP A 38 -2.94 15.90 -5.94
CA ASP A 38 -2.87 16.20 -7.38
C ASP A 38 -1.41 16.20 -7.89
N GLN A 39 -0.58 15.33 -7.31
CA GLN A 39 0.83 15.13 -7.68
C GLN A 39 1.05 13.81 -8.43
N GLY A 40 0.01 12.96 -8.51
CA GLY A 40 0.02 11.70 -9.24
C GLY A 40 -0.17 11.92 -10.75
N HIS A 41 0.83 12.47 -11.43
CA HIS A 41 0.83 12.60 -12.90
C HIS A 41 1.46 11.40 -13.62
N GLY A 42 1.89 10.39 -12.86
CA GLY A 42 2.63 9.23 -13.34
C GLY A 42 1.80 7.96 -13.53
N LEU A 43 2.41 6.91 -14.04
CA LEU A 43 1.84 5.56 -14.04
C LEU A 43 2.20 4.85 -12.71
N TRP A 44 1.23 4.20 -12.08
CA TRP A 44 1.52 3.39 -10.90
C TRP A 44 2.19 2.06 -11.30
N ASN A 45 3.38 1.78 -10.77
CA ASN A 45 4.05 0.49 -10.89
C ASN A 45 3.77 -0.37 -9.64
N PRO A 46 2.91 -1.39 -9.73
CA PRO A 46 2.55 -2.23 -8.59
C PRO A 46 3.63 -3.25 -8.20
N ILE A 47 4.64 -3.47 -9.05
CA ILE A 47 5.75 -4.38 -8.77
C ILE A 47 6.77 -3.71 -7.85
N GLU A 48 7.17 -2.48 -8.19
CA GLU A 48 8.10 -1.67 -7.38
C GLU A 48 7.39 -0.87 -6.27
N TRP A 49 6.05 -0.81 -6.33
CA TRP A 49 5.21 -0.03 -5.40
C TRP A 49 5.52 1.47 -5.42
N THR A 50 5.72 2.02 -6.62
CA THR A 50 6.10 3.44 -6.83
C THR A 50 5.37 4.06 -8.02
N TRP A 51 5.27 5.39 -8.03
CA TRP A 51 4.86 6.15 -9.20
C TRP A 51 6.03 6.34 -10.17
N GLU A 52 5.82 6.05 -11.45
CA GLU A 52 6.75 6.32 -12.55
C GLU A 52 6.40 7.65 -13.21
N ALA A 53 7.41 8.50 -13.43
CA ALA A 53 7.25 9.84 -14.02
C ALA A 53 6.89 9.82 -15.51
#